data_AF-A0A526V9W3-F1
#
_entry.id   AF-A0A526V9W3-F1
#
_cell.length_a   1.000
_cell.length_b   1.000
_cell.length_c   1.000
_cell.angle_alpha   90.00
_cell.angle_beta   90.00
_cell.angle_gamma   90.00
#
_symmetry.space_group_name_H-M   'P 1'
#
loop_
_entity.id
_entity.type
_entity.pdbx_description
1 polymer ?
#
loop_
_entity_poly.entity_id
_entity_poly.type
_entity_poly.pdbx_seq_one_letter_code
_entity_poly.pdbx_strand_id
1 'polypeptide(L)' 'MPKFEATRRVSHTPEQMFALVADVESYPQFLPLCEALTVRSRKERDGRTVLLADMSIGYKAIRETFTTQVL' A
#
# COMPACT_ATOMS: atom_id res chain seq x y z
N MET A 1 0.56 -17.55 9.77
CA MET A 1 -0.47 -16.89 8.93
C MET A 1 -0.42 -17.49 7.54
N PRO A 2 -1.55 -17.76 6.89
CA PRO A 2 -1.56 -18.17 5.49
C PRO A 2 -0.95 -17.08 4.61
N LYS A 3 -0.21 -17.48 3.58
CA LYS A 3 0.42 -16.58 2.60
C LYS A 3 -0.25 -16.78 1.25
N PHE A 4 -0.52 -15.69 0.54
CA PHE A 4 -1.01 -15.71 -0.83
C PHE A 4 0.03 -15.07 -1.74
N GLU A 5 0.28 -15.69 -2.90
CA GLU A 5 1.20 -15.18 -3.92
C GLU A 5 0.55 -15.30 -5.29
N ALA A 6 0.69 -14.26 -6.10
CA ALA A 6 0.25 -14.24 -7.49
C ALA A 6 1.27 -13.49 -8.35
N THR A 7 1.54 -14.00 -9.55
CA THR A 7 2.44 -13.36 -10.52
C THR A 7 1.69 -13.12 -11.82
N ARG A 8 1.87 -11.93 -12.41
CA ARG A 8 1.25 -11.57 -13.68
C ARG A 8 2.19 -10.72 -14.53
N ARG A 9 2.15 -10.93 -15.85
CA ARG A 9 2.83 -10.05 -16.81
C ARG A 9 1.95 -8.84 -17.09
N VAL A 10 2.55 -7.65 -17.11
CA VAL A 10 1.87 -6.38 -17.35
C VAL A 10 2.64 -5.57 -18.39
N SER A 11 1.94 -4.71 -19.12
CA SER A 11 2.51 -3.85 -20.16
C SER A 11 3.00 -2.51 -19.60
N HIS A 12 3.69 -2.54 -18.46
CA HIS A 12 4.21 -1.37 -17.76
C HIS A 12 5.69 -1.53 -17.48
N THR A 13 6.43 -0.42 -17.48
CA THR A 13 7.86 -0.45 -17.16
C THR A 13 8.08 -0.69 -15.65
N PRO A 14 9.25 -1.19 -15.23
CA PRO A 14 9.58 -1.33 -13.81
C PRO A 14 9.40 -0.02 -13.02
N GLU A 15 9.72 1.13 -13.63
CA GLU A 15 9.62 2.45 -13.01
C GLU A 15 8.16 2.85 -12.79
N GLN A 16 7.27 2.56 -13.75
CA GLN A 16 5.84 2.78 -13.61
C GLN A 16 5.25 1.91 -12.49
N MET A 17 5.65 0.64 -12.44
CA MET A 17 5.21 -0.28 -11.40
C MET A 17 5.73 0.12 -10.02
N PHE A 18 6.97 0.63 -9.93
CA PHE A 18 7.54 1.17 -8.70
C PHE A 18 6.80 2.44 -8.25
N ALA A 19 6.58 3.40 -9.16
CA ALA A 19 5.87 4.63 -8.84
C ALA A 19 4.45 4.34 -8.32
N LEU A 20 3.76 3.36 -8.92
CA LEU A 20 2.45 2.91 -8.48
C LEU A 20 2.46 2.45 -7.01
N VAL A 21 3.46 1.68 -6.58
CA VAL A 21 3.52 1.15 -5.21
C VAL A 21 4.14 2.12 -4.20
N ALA A 22 4.97 3.06 -4.66
CA ALA A 22 5.57 4.08 -3.82
C ALA A 22 4.54 5.13 -3.38
N ASP A 23 3.56 5.44 -4.22
CA ASP A 23 2.47 6.37 -3.93
C ASP A 23 1.31 5.68 -3.18
N VAL A 24 1.59 5.23 -1.96
CA VAL A 24 0.61 4.49 -1.14
C VAL A 24 -0.61 5.32 -0.76
N GLU A 25 -0.48 6.65 -0.70
CA GLU A 25 -1.59 7.57 -0.37
C GLU A 25 -2.69 7.58 -1.43
N SER A 26 -2.34 7.25 -2.68
CA SER A 26 -3.32 7.14 -3.76
C SER A 26 -4.07 5.82 -3.78
N TYR A 27 -3.72 4.83 -2.95
CA TYR A 27 -4.35 3.51 -2.95
C TYR A 27 -5.87 3.52 -2.80
N PRO A 28 -6.49 4.34 -1.93
CA PRO A 28 -7.95 4.40 -1.81
C PRO A 28 -8.68 4.80 -3.10
N GLN A 29 -7.96 5.40 -4.06
CA GLN A 29 -8.54 5.87 -5.32
C GLN A 29 -8.73 4.72 -6.33
N PHE A 30 -7.97 3.63 -6.21
CA PHE A 30 -7.93 2.59 -7.25
C PHE A 30 -7.87 1.15 -6.74
N LEU A 31 -7.42 0.90 -5.50
CA LEU A 31 -7.40 -0.45 -4.95
C LEU A 31 -8.80 -0.85 -4.48
N PRO A 32 -9.37 -1.95 -4.99
CA PRO A 32 -10.60 -2.49 -4.45
C PRO A 32 -10.47 -2.74 -2.95
N LEU A 33 -11.54 -2.47 -2.21
CA LEU A 33 -11.64 -2.70 -0.76
C LEU A 33 -10.78 -1.78 0.13
N CYS A 34 -9.86 -0.99 -0.43
CA CYS A 34 -9.12 0.01 0.32
C CYS A 34 -10.02 1.23 0.54
N GLU A 35 -10.56 1.38 1.75
CA GLU A 35 -11.49 2.47 2.08
C GLU A 35 -10.74 3.76 2.45
N ALA A 36 -9.60 3.64 3.12
CA ALA A 36 -8.79 4.78 3.53
C ALA A 36 -7.32 4.38 3.72
N LEU A 37 -6.44 5.36 3.52
CA LEU A 37 -5.04 5.26 3.90
C LEU A 37 -4.58 6.58 4.52
N THR A 38 -3.93 6.52 5.67
CA THR A 38 -3.41 7.71 6.37
C THR A 38 -1.96 7.48 6.79
N VAL A 39 -1.05 8.31 6.30
CA VAL A 39 0.35 8.30 6.71
C VAL A 39 0.48 8.95 8.09
N ARG A 40 0.90 8.18 9.09
CA ARG A 40 1.17 8.63 10.46
C ARG A 40 2.51 9.35 10.58
N SER A 41 3.52 8.86 9.87
CA SER A 41 4.86 9.48 9.90
C SER A 41 5.67 9.14 8.66
N ARG A 42 6.53 10.09 8.26
CA ARG A 42 7.59 9.89 7.27
C ARG A 42 8.94 10.09 7.93
N LYS A 43 9.89 9.20 7.72
CA LYS A 43 11.25 9.29 8.29
C LYS A 43 12.28 8.89 7.25
N GLU A 44 13.38 9.63 7.18
CA GLU A 44 14.55 9.23 6.40
C GLU A 44 15.40 8.26 7.22
N ARG A 45 15.77 7.13 6.63
CA ARG A 45 16.65 6.12 7.22
C ARG A 45 17.53 5.50 6.14
N ASP A 46 18.85 5.57 6.33
CA ASP A 46 19.83 4.93 5.42
C ASP A 46 19.65 5.33 3.94
N GLY A 47 19.26 6.60 3.70
CA GLY A 47 19.00 7.14 2.36
C GLY A 47 17.66 6.69 1.74
N ARG A 48 16.72 6.19 2.54
CA ARG A 48 15.38 5.76 2.11
C ARG A 48 14.30 6.39 2.97
N THR A 49 13.18 6.72 2.36
CA THR A 49 12.00 7.22 3.05
C THR A 49 11.18 6.04 3.60
N VAL A 50 11.05 5.97 4.92
CA VAL A 50 10.19 5.00 5.61
C VAL A 50 8.88 5.67 5.99
N LEU A 51 7.77 5.07 5.57
CA LEU A 51 6.41 5.51 5.88
C LEU A 51 5.79 4.56 6.91
N LEU A 52 5.14 5.11 7.92
CA LEU A 52 4.21 4.38 8.79
C LEU A 52 2.80 4.83 8.44
N ALA A 53 1.94 3.92 8.03
CA ALA A 53 0.61 4.24 7.55
C ALA A 53 -0.45 3.29 8.11
N ASP A 54 -1.64 3.82 8.39
CA ASP A 54 -2.83 2.99 8.61
C ASP A 54 -3.58 2.81 7.31
N MET A 55 -3.99 1.59 7.03
CA MET A 55 -4.83 1.23 5.89
C MET A 55 -6.10 0.55 6.38
N SER A 56 -7.26 1.10 6.01
CA SER A 56 -8.57 0.54 6.31
C SER A 56 -9.07 -0.28 5.13
N ILE A 57 -9.41 -1.54 5.38
CA ILE A 57 -9.93 -2.49 4.41
C ILE A 57 -11.38 -2.83 4.74
N GLY A 58 -12.26 -2.66 3.76
CA GLY A 58 -13.69 -2.97 3.87
C GLY A 58 -14.12 -4.08 2.92
N TYR A 59 -14.74 -5.14 3.44
CA TYR A 59 -15.37 -6.19 2.64
C TYR A 59 -16.72 -6.61 3.23
N LYS A 60 -17.80 -6.24 2.55
CA LYS A 60 -19.18 -6.43 3.01
C LYS A 60 -19.39 -5.80 4.40
N ALA A 61 -19.66 -6.61 5.43
CA ALA A 61 -19.85 -6.15 6.80
C ALA A 61 -18.54 -6.05 7.60
N ILE A 62 -17.42 -6.51 7.05
CA ILE A 62 -16.12 -6.54 7.73
C ILE A 62 -15.37 -5.25 7.41
N ARG A 63 -14.83 -4.61 8.44
CA ARG A 63 -13.95 -3.45 8.35
C ARG A 63 -12.81 -3.62 9.33
N GLU A 64 -11.59 -3.59 8.82
CA GLU A 64 -10.37 -3.78 9.62
C GLU A 64 -9.36 -2.71 9.26
N THR A 65 -8.63 -2.19 10.25
CA THR A 65 -7.55 -1.22 10.02
C THR A 65 -6.23 -1.80 10.45
N PHE A 66 -5.26 -1.78 9.54
CA PHE A 66 -3.92 -2.32 9.76
C PHE A 66 -2.90 -1.20 9.71
N THR A 67 -1.99 -1.17 10.68
CA THR A 67 -0.80 -0.33 10.59
C THR A 67 0.27 -1.07 9.79
N THR A 68 0.81 -0.41 8.77
CA THR A 68 1.80 -0.95 7.84
C THR A 68 3.01 -0.02 7.76
N GLN A 69 4.17 -0.62 7.48
CA GLN A 69 5.42 0.12 7.25
C GLN A 69 5.86 -0.10 5.81
N VAL A 70 6.15 0.99 5.11
CA VAL A 70 6.56 1.01 3.70
C VAL A 70 7.96 1.64 3.61
N LEU A 71 8.81 1.13 2.72
CA LEU A 71 10.22 1.51 2.58
C LEU A 71 10.59 1.72 1.11
#